data_AF-A0A822BIH5-F1
#
_entry.id   AF-A0A822BIH5-F1
#
_cell.length_a   1.000
_cell.length_b   1.000
_cell.length_c   1.000
_cell.angle_alpha   90.00
_cell.angle_beta   90.00
_cell.angle_gamma   90.00
#
_symmetry.space_group_name_H-M   'P 1'
#
loop_
_entity.id
_entity.type
_entity.pdbx_description
1 polymer ?
#
loop_
_entity_poly.entity_id
_entity_poly.type
_entity_poly.pdbx_seq_one_letter_code
_entity_poly.pdbx_strand_id
1 'polypeptide(L)'
;MHTVFRIGDVRKIDKKSPLYEVGLKLTADDDQQLRRLTDRIRQETSGNTGWYRLGQLLLKIGQFDKAEELYTALLEQASYDSDNAYLYHQLGCLKDNQGQYKEAASYYETSLKIKRKTLPQDHPSLAATYNNIGLAYNYLGEYPKALEFYEKAHKIKEKALPPNHPDLAISYNNIGAVYNNMGDYSKALEFHEKALKIREKTLPPNHPDLATSYAWIGAVTNDMGNYSKALEFYEKAHKIKEKALPPNHPDLAQSYNNSGAAYNDMGDYSKALESHKKSLEIRRTSLPPNHPKLAYPYKWFGKIYRGMKDYPRALENFEKCLSIRQKALPKNHPDKATTYSDIGDVHRLMGDYEKALLFHRKALKIQENVQCNLLDCATTHINLGETYREMKDYATALTYFQKGLEIRQKKLPKNHPDLAVVYLSFLDKF
;
A
#
# COMPACT_ATOMS: atom_id res chain seq x y z
N MET A 1 34.86 0.19 -22.70
CA MET A 1 34.69 1.16 -21.61
C MET A 1 33.45 1.98 -21.88
N HIS A 2 32.30 1.53 -21.39
CA HIS A 2 31.13 2.40 -21.26
C HIS A 2 30.63 2.26 -19.84
N THR A 3 30.64 3.41 -19.19
CA THR A 3 30.57 3.57 -17.76
C THR A 3 29.13 3.66 -17.27
N VAL A 4 28.84 2.94 -16.19
CA VAL A 4 27.57 3.00 -15.46
C VAL A 4 27.56 4.26 -14.63
N PHE A 5 26.52 5.09 -14.76
CA PHE A 5 26.38 6.30 -13.96
C PHE A 5 25.21 6.18 -12.98
N ARG A 6 25.49 6.43 -11.70
CA ARG A 6 24.48 6.74 -10.69
C ARG A 6 24.03 8.19 -10.89
N ILE A 7 22.73 8.39 -11.07
CA ILE A 7 22.15 9.74 -11.13
C ILE A 7 22.41 10.43 -9.78
N GLY A 8 23.11 11.55 -9.83
CA GLY A 8 23.45 12.48 -8.75
C GLY A 8 22.47 13.64 -8.68
N ASP A 9 22.95 14.84 -8.36
CA ASP A 9 22.12 16.04 -8.22
C ASP A 9 21.52 16.47 -9.57
N VAL A 10 20.28 16.95 -9.56
CA VAL A 10 19.64 17.55 -10.73
C VAL A 10 19.50 19.05 -10.45
N ARG A 11 20.08 19.90 -11.30
CA ARG A 11 20.09 21.35 -11.13
C ARG A 11 19.68 22.04 -12.41
N LYS A 12 18.93 23.14 -12.29
CA LYS A 12 18.54 23.95 -13.44
C LYS A 12 19.67 24.93 -13.77
N ILE A 13 20.14 24.96 -15.03
CA ILE A 13 21.32 25.75 -15.45
C ILE A 13 20.98 27.25 -15.49
N ASP A 14 19.78 27.60 -15.93
CA ASP A 14 19.26 28.98 -15.99
C ASP A 14 17.73 28.96 -15.86
N LYS A 15 17.15 29.98 -15.22
CA LYS A 15 15.69 30.15 -15.05
C LYS A 15 14.93 30.17 -16.38
N LYS A 16 15.51 30.66 -17.47
CA LYS A 16 14.87 30.79 -18.79
C LYS A 16 15.15 29.63 -19.75
N SER A 17 16.09 28.74 -19.41
CA SER A 17 16.49 27.61 -20.25
C SER A 17 15.73 26.33 -19.89
N PRO A 18 15.32 25.50 -20.88
CA PRO A 18 14.77 24.16 -20.63
C PRO A 18 15.86 23.14 -20.26
N LEU A 19 17.12 23.57 -20.12
CA LEU A 19 18.26 22.70 -19.89
C LEU A 19 18.55 22.52 -18.39
N TYR A 20 18.71 21.24 -18.01
CA TYR A 20 19.08 20.82 -16.66
C TYR A 20 20.44 20.15 -16.69
N GLU A 21 21.24 20.47 -15.69
CA GLU A 21 22.46 19.74 -15.37
C GLU A 21 22.10 18.57 -14.47
N VAL A 22 22.49 17.37 -14.89
CA VAL A 22 22.32 16.14 -14.09
C VAL A 22 23.71 15.61 -13.78
N GLY A 23 24.07 15.64 -12.49
CA GLY A 23 25.30 15.02 -12.01
C GLY A 23 25.23 13.51 -12.25
N LEU A 24 26.26 12.94 -12.84
CA LEU A 24 26.34 11.51 -13.13
C LEU A 24 27.62 10.95 -12.51
N LYS A 25 27.51 9.95 -11.62
CA LYS A 25 28.65 9.35 -10.91
C LYS A 25 28.95 7.93 -11.40
N LEU A 26 30.18 7.69 -11.87
CA LEU A 26 30.68 6.40 -12.34
C LEU A 26 30.54 5.26 -11.31
N THR A 27 30.12 4.06 -11.74
CA THR A 27 29.95 2.90 -10.84
C THR A 27 30.40 1.53 -11.37
N ALA A 28 30.54 1.26 -12.68
CA ALA A 28 31.15 0.03 -13.24
C ALA A 28 31.34 0.16 -14.77
N ASP A 29 32.23 -0.64 -15.40
CA ASP A 29 32.68 -0.39 -16.79
C ASP A 29 32.25 -1.44 -17.86
N ASP A 30 31.80 -2.65 -17.50
CA ASP A 30 31.77 -3.78 -18.45
C ASP A 30 30.52 -4.70 -18.42
N ASP A 31 29.30 -4.16 -18.45
CA ASP A 31 28.07 -4.98 -18.57
C ASP A 31 27.27 -4.66 -19.85
N GLN A 32 27.19 -5.65 -20.74
CA GLN A 32 26.52 -5.56 -22.06
C GLN A 32 24.99 -5.48 -21.97
N GLN A 33 24.38 -6.08 -20.94
CA GLN A 33 22.94 -5.97 -20.69
C GLN A 33 22.60 -4.58 -20.16
N LEU A 34 23.44 -4.05 -19.26
CA LEU A 34 23.32 -2.67 -18.77
C LEU A 34 23.51 -1.65 -19.89
N ARG A 35 24.43 -1.84 -20.83
CA ARG A 35 24.55 -0.97 -22.01
C ARG A 35 23.26 -0.90 -22.81
N ARG A 36 22.67 -2.06 -23.13
CA ARG A 36 21.37 -2.12 -23.83
C ARG A 36 20.25 -1.46 -23.04
N LEU A 37 20.27 -1.58 -21.71
CA LEU A 37 19.31 -0.92 -20.83
C LEU A 37 19.53 0.60 -20.77
N THR A 38 20.76 1.08 -20.63
CA THR A 38 21.10 2.50 -20.57
C THR A 38 20.83 3.21 -21.90
N ASP A 39 21.18 2.60 -23.03
CA ASP A 39 20.90 3.16 -24.36
C ASP A 39 19.38 3.18 -24.62
N ARG A 40 18.67 2.15 -24.17
CA ARG A 40 17.20 2.11 -24.22
C ARG A 40 16.58 3.17 -23.31
N ILE A 41 17.06 3.34 -22.08
CA ILE A 41 16.63 4.42 -21.17
C ILE A 41 16.91 5.78 -21.80
N ARG A 42 18.10 6.03 -22.36
CA ARG A 42 18.43 7.29 -23.04
C ARG A 42 17.50 7.58 -24.22
N GLN A 43 17.21 6.58 -25.05
CA GLN A 43 16.22 6.71 -26.12
C GLN A 43 14.82 6.98 -25.55
N GLU A 44 14.40 6.21 -24.54
CA GLU A 44 13.09 6.31 -23.91
C GLU A 44 12.89 7.65 -23.17
N THR A 45 13.95 8.24 -22.60
CA THR A 45 13.91 9.52 -21.87
C THR A 45 14.36 10.71 -22.71
N SER A 46 14.54 10.55 -24.03
CA SER A 46 14.85 11.67 -24.93
C SER A 46 13.57 12.43 -25.35
N GLY A 47 13.71 13.71 -25.71
CA GLY A 47 12.62 14.57 -26.20
C GLY A 47 11.74 15.19 -25.10
N ASN A 48 10.73 15.97 -25.51
CA ASN A 48 9.87 16.73 -24.57
C ASN A 48 9.05 15.85 -23.63
N THR A 49 8.75 14.60 -24.02
CA THR A 49 8.07 13.63 -23.16
C THR A 49 9.01 12.79 -22.29
N GLY A 50 10.32 12.91 -22.54
CA GLY A 50 11.37 12.16 -21.86
C GLY A 50 11.47 12.46 -20.37
N TRP A 51 11.26 13.72 -19.98
CA TRP A 51 11.24 14.14 -18.58
C TRP A 51 10.08 13.52 -17.78
N TYR A 52 8.90 13.39 -18.38
CA TYR A 52 7.77 12.71 -17.73
C TYR A 52 8.06 11.23 -17.50
N ARG A 53 8.72 10.56 -18.47
CA ARG A 53 9.13 9.16 -18.34
C ARG A 53 10.23 8.99 -17.30
N LEU A 54 11.18 9.93 -17.22
CA LEU A 54 12.19 9.95 -16.18
C LEU A 54 11.56 10.08 -14.79
N GLY A 55 10.58 10.98 -14.62
CA GLY A 55 9.84 11.09 -13.36
C GLY A 55 9.15 9.78 -12.98
N GLN A 56 8.50 9.11 -13.93
CA GLN A 56 7.87 7.81 -13.68
C GLN A 56 8.89 6.73 -13.31
N LEU A 57 10.07 6.74 -13.94
CA LEU A 57 11.15 5.82 -13.60
C LEU A 57 11.67 6.09 -12.19
N LEU A 58 11.91 7.35 -11.83
CA LEU A 58 12.35 7.77 -10.49
C LEU A 58 11.36 7.29 -9.41
N LEU A 59 10.05 7.41 -9.67
CA LEU A 59 9.03 6.83 -8.79
C LEU A 59 9.15 5.31 -8.66
N LYS A 60 9.29 4.59 -9.79
CA LYS A 60 9.41 3.12 -9.80
C LYS A 60 10.64 2.61 -9.04
N ILE A 61 11.76 3.33 -9.10
CA ILE A 61 13.00 2.96 -8.40
C ILE A 61 13.10 3.56 -6.99
N GLY A 62 12.05 4.21 -6.49
CA GLY A 62 11.98 4.76 -5.13
C GLY A 62 12.82 6.02 -4.89
N GLN A 63 13.24 6.71 -5.95
CA GLN A 63 13.96 8.00 -5.86
C GLN A 63 12.94 9.14 -5.74
N PHE A 64 12.17 9.14 -4.66
CA PHE A 64 11.03 10.04 -4.47
C PHE A 64 11.44 11.52 -4.43
N ASP A 65 12.51 11.88 -3.71
CA ASP A 65 12.97 13.27 -3.60
C ASP A 65 13.34 13.86 -4.98
N LYS A 66 14.03 13.07 -5.82
CA LYS A 66 14.39 13.47 -7.18
C LYS A 66 13.18 13.58 -8.10
N ALA A 67 12.21 12.68 -7.94
CA ALA A 67 10.96 12.76 -8.68
C ALA A 67 10.17 14.02 -8.29
N GLU A 68 10.20 14.40 -7.01
CA GLU A 68 9.57 15.62 -6.50
C GLU A 68 10.20 16.88 -7.09
N GLU A 69 11.54 16.97 -7.02
CA GLU A 69 12.30 18.06 -7.61
C GLU A 69 12.00 18.21 -9.11
N LEU A 70 12.02 17.09 -9.84
CA LEU A 70 11.74 17.07 -11.28
C LEU A 70 10.31 17.53 -11.60
N TYR A 71 9.30 16.93 -10.96
CA TYR A 71 7.90 17.28 -11.26
C TYR A 71 7.55 18.70 -10.84
N THR A 72 8.11 19.19 -9.74
CA THR A 72 7.93 20.59 -9.31
C THR A 72 8.55 21.55 -10.31
N ALA A 73 9.78 21.27 -10.76
CA ALA A 73 10.45 22.13 -11.73
C ALA A 73 9.79 22.12 -13.12
N LEU A 74 9.18 20.99 -13.53
CA LEU A 74 8.35 20.90 -14.73
C LEU A 74 7.04 21.68 -14.57
N LEU A 75 6.44 21.64 -13.38
CA LEU A 75 5.18 22.34 -13.09
C LEU A 75 5.34 23.86 -13.15
N GLU A 76 6.48 24.39 -12.70
CA GLU A 76 6.81 25.81 -12.82
C GLU A 76 6.96 26.30 -14.26
N GLN A 77 7.23 25.39 -15.21
CA GLN A 77 7.44 25.70 -16.62
C GLN A 77 6.23 25.37 -17.50
N ALA A 78 5.28 24.60 -16.97
CA ALA A 78 4.13 24.15 -17.71
C ALA A 78 3.25 25.34 -18.11
N SER A 79 3.16 25.55 -19.42
CA SER A 79 2.37 26.64 -20.02
C SER A 79 0.96 26.21 -20.40
N TYR A 80 0.68 24.90 -20.39
CA TYR A 80 -0.61 24.33 -20.79
C TYR A 80 -1.34 23.68 -19.62
N ASP A 81 -2.66 23.88 -19.57
CA ASP A 81 -3.54 23.25 -18.57
C ASP A 81 -3.46 21.70 -18.61
N SER A 82 -3.26 21.12 -19.79
CA SER A 82 -3.08 19.66 -19.94
C SER A 82 -1.82 19.16 -19.23
N ASP A 83 -0.72 19.90 -19.33
CA ASP A 83 0.56 19.55 -18.72
C ASP A 83 0.50 19.75 -17.21
N ASN A 84 -0.10 20.86 -16.76
CA ASN A 84 -0.37 21.12 -15.35
C ASN A 84 -1.21 19.99 -14.73
N ALA A 85 -2.29 19.58 -15.40
CA ALA A 85 -3.13 18.49 -14.94
C ALA A 85 -2.37 17.16 -14.84
N TYR A 86 -1.49 16.86 -15.81
CA TYR A 86 -0.67 15.66 -15.75
C TYR A 86 0.35 15.71 -14.61
N LEU A 87 1.04 16.84 -14.43
CA LEU A 87 2.06 17.02 -13.40
C LEU A 87 1.49 16.97 -11.99
N TYR A 88 0.36 17.63 -11.75
CA TYR A 88 -0.35 17.47 -10.47
C TYR A 88 -0.78 16.02 -10.23
N HIS A 89 -1.20 15.29 -11.26
CA HIS A 89 -1.50 13.88 -11.11
C HIS A 89 -0.24 13.06 -10.73
N GLN A 90 0.91 13.34 -11.34
CA GLN A 90 2.16 12.65 -10.99
C GLN A 90 2.66 13.01 -9.59
N LEU A 91 2.54 14.27 -9.16
CA LEU A 91 2.81 14.68 -7.78
C LEU A 91 1.87 13.97 -6.80
N GLY A 92 0.60 13.78 -7.17
CA GLY A 92 -0.31 12.93 -6.40
C GLY A 92 0.21 11.50 -6.25
N CYS A 93 0.65 10.87 -7.34
CA CYS A 93 1.25 9.52 -7.32
C CYS A 93 2.53 9.46 -6.48
N LEU A 94 3.37 10.49 -6.56
CA LEU A 94 4.56 10.61 -5.72
C LEU A 94 4.19 10.58 -4.23
N LYS A 95 3.25 11.45 -3.84
CA LYS A 95 2.80 11.57 -2.44
C LYS A 95 2.14 10.28 -1.95
N ASP A 96 1.36 9.61 -2.80
CA ASP A 96 0.77 8.30 -2.52
C ASP A 96 1.86 7.26 -2.21
N ASN A 97 2.92 7.20 -3.02
CA ASN A 97 4.06 6.30 -2.79
C ASN A 97 4.92 6.67 -1.57
N GLN A 98 4.95 7.95 -1.17
CA GLN A 98 5.56 8.39 0.09
C GLN A 98 4.66 8.07 1.31
N GLY A 99 3.43 7.61 1.08
CA GLY A 99 2.43 7.39 2.12
C GLY A 99 1.78 8.68 2.64
N GLN A 100 1.84 9.78 1.89
CA GLN A 100 1.24 11.08 2.19
C GLN A 100 -0.13 11.22 1.50
N TYR A 101 -1.08 10.37 1.88
CA TYR A 101 -2.36 10.21 1.15
C TYR A 101 -3.23 11.47 1.09
N LYS A 102 -3.15 12.35 2.09
CA LYS A 102 -3.91 13.62 2.08
C LYS A 102 -3.36 14.61 1.06
N GLU A 103 -2.04 14.75 0.99
CA GLU A 103 -1.38 15.56 -0.04
C GLU A 103 -1.64 14.95 -1.42
N ALA A 104 -1.58 13.62 -1.54
CA ALA A 104 -1.92 12.91 -2.76
C ALA A 104 -3.35 13.23 -3.23
N ALA A 105 -4.33 13.13 -2.34
CA ALA A 105 -5.72 13.48 -2.63
C ALA A 105 -5.86 14.94 -3.09
N SER A 106 -5.19 15.89 -2.41
CA SER A 106 -5.21 17.30 -2.79
C SER A 106 -4.66 17.52 -4.21
N TYR A 107 -3.52 16.92 -4.53
CA TYR A 107 -2.93 17.02 -5.87
C TYR A 107 -3.81 16.38 -6.95
N TYR A 108 -4.40 15.21 -6.67
CA TYR A 108 -5.34 14.58 -7.58
C TYR A 108 -6.60 15.41 -7.81
N GLU A 109 -7.14 16.05 -6.77
CA GLU A 109 -8.28 16.96 -6.86
C GLU A 109 -7.95 18.22 -7.67
N THR A 110 -6.75 18.79 -7.53
CA THR A 110 -6.27 19.89 -8.37
C THR A 110 -6.18 19.46 -9.84
N SER A 111 -5.56 18.31 -10.12
CA SER A 111 -5.53 17.71 -11.45
C SER A 111 -6.95 17.51 -12.01
N LEU A 112 -7.86 16.97 -11.21
CA LEU A 112 -9.25 16.75 -11.61
C LEU A 112 -9.96 18.07 -11.96
N LYS A 113 -9.76 19.11 -11.15
CA LYS A 113 -10.36 20.44 -11.38
C LYS A 113 -9.92 21.02 -12.73
N ILE A 114 -8.66 20.87 -13.09
CA ILE A 114 -8.13 21.34 -14.38
C ILE A 114 -8.71 20.48 -15.52
N LYS A 115 -8.66 19.16 -15.42
CA LYS A 115 -9.22 18.25 -16.44
C LYS A 115 -10.70 18.47 -16.71
N ARG A 116 -11.49 18.78 -15.67
CA ARG A 116 -12.93 19.06 -15.82
C ARG A 116 -13.24 20.35 -16.58
N LYS A 117 -12.30 21.29 -16.70
CA LYS A 117 -12.47 22.50 -17.51
C LYS A 117 -12.29 22.22 -19.01
N THR A 118 -11.43 21.26 -19.34
CA THR A 118 -10.97 21.04 -20.72
C THR A 118 -11.53 19.77 -21.34
N LEU A 119 -11.98 18.80 -20.53
CA LEU A 119 -12.45 17.50 -20.99
C LEU A 119 -13.95 17.32 -20.77
N PRO A 120 -14.65 16.58 -21.66
CA PRO A 120 -16.03 16.18 -21.46
C PRO A 120 -16.22 15.39 -20.16
N GLN A 121 -17.42 15.47 -19.58
CA GLN A 121 -17.74 14.82 -18.29
C GLN A 121 -17.52 13.30 -18.27
N ASP A 122 -17.71 12.64 -19.41
CA ASP A 122 -17.56 11.18 -19.56
C ASP A 122 -16.17 10.80 -20.14
N HIS A 123 -15.18 11.69 -20.10
CA HIS A 123 -13.85 11.41 -20.65
C HIS A 123 -13.07 10.37 -19.80
N PRO A 124 -12.46 9.32 -20.38
CA PRO A 124 -11.78 8.25 -19.63
C PRO A 124 -10.68 8.70 -18.67
N SER A 125 -9.96 9.78 -18.98
CA SER A 125 -8.92 10.32 -18.08
C SER A 125 -9.47 10.89 -16.76
N LEU A 126 -10.75 11.29 -16.73
CA LEU A 126 -11.44 11.66 -15.49
C LEU A 126 -11.64 10.42 -14.61
N ALA A 127 -12.02 9.27 -15.20
CA ALA A 127 -12.17 8.02 -14.47
C ALA A 127 -10.86 7.58 -13.78
N ALA A 128 -9.72 7.68 -14.46
CA ALA A 128 -8.42 7.39 -13.86
C ALA A 128 -8.08 8.33 -12.68
N THR A 129 -8.43 9.61 -12.80
CA THR A 129 -8.19 10.60 -11.73
C THR A 129 -9.12 10.35 -10.54
N TYR A 130 -10.41 10.11 -10.79
CA TYR A 130 -11.38 9.73 -9.75
C TYR A 130 -10.97 8.45 -9.03
N ASN A 131 -10.47 7.45 -9.75
CA ASN A 131 -9.98 6.22 -9.14
C ASN A 131 -8.84 6.47 -8.15
N ASN A 132 -7.87 7.33 -8.49
CA ASN A 132 -6.74 7.62 -7.60
C ASN A 132 -7.15 8.49 -6.40
N ILE A 133 -8.11 9.40 -6.58
CA ILE A 133 -8.71 10.13 -5.45
C ILE A 133 -9.42 9.14 -4.51
N GLY A 134 -10.21 8.21 -5.07
CA GLY A 134 -10.86 7.15 -4.31
C GLY A 134 -9.87 6.29 -3.52
N LEU A 135 -8.74 5.93 -4.14
CA LEU A 135 -7.66 5.19 -3.49
C LEU A 135 -7.05 5.95 -2.31
N ALA A 136 -6.72 7.23 -2.52
CA ALA A 136 -6.18 8.08 -1.46
C ALA A 136 -7.16 8.20 -0.27
N TYR A 137 -8.45 8.41 -0.54
CA TYR A 137 -9.47 8.45 0.51
C TYR A 137 -9.69 7.10 1.20
N ASN A 138 -9.57 5.98 0.47
CA ASN A 138 -9.62 4.65 1.06
C ASN A 138 -8.47 4.46 2.06
N TYR A 139 -7.24 4.84 1.72
CA TYR A 139 -6.10 4.79 2.64
C TYR A 139 -6.20 5.78 3.82
N LEU A 140 -6.99 6.84 3.69
CA LEU A 140 -7.31 7.77 4.79
C LEU A 140 -8.45 7.27 5.70
N GLY A 141 -9.07 6.12 5.38
CA GLY A 141 -10.26 5.61 6.06
C GLY A 141 -11.50 6.49 5.84
N GLU A 142 -11.51 7.36 4.81
CA GLU A 142 -12.65 8.18 4.42
C GLU A 142 -13.54 7.38 3.44
N TYR A 143 -14.03 6.22 3.88
CA TYR A 143 -14.67 5.24 3.02
C TYR A 143 -15.88 5.77 2.23
N PRO A 144 -16.78 6.61 2.79
CA PRO A 144 -17.88 7.19 2.01
C PRO A 144 -17.39 8.06 0.84
N LYS A 145 -16.32 8.85 1.05
CA LYS A 145 -15.72 9.64 -0.04
C LYS A 145 -15.03 8.73 -1.06
N ALA A 146 -14.34 7.69 -0.58
CA ALA A 146 -13.71 6.72 -1.47
C ALA A 146 -14.74 6.05 -2.40
N LEU A 147 -15.89 5.61 -1.86
CA LEU A 147 -17.01 5.08 -2.64
C LEU A 147 -17.54 6.09 -3.65
N GLU A 148 -17.82 7.32 -3.25
CA GLU A 148 -18.30 8.38 -4.15
C GLU A 148 -17.40 8.55 -5.38
N PHE A 149 -16.08 8.58 -5.16
CA PHE A 149 -15.11 8.73 -6.24
C PHE A 149 -14.95 7.46 -7.09
N TYR A 150 -14.94 6.28 -6.49
CA TYR A 150 -14.91 5.03 -7.25
C TYR A 150 -16.17 4.80 -8.08
N GLU A 151 -17.34 5.16 -7.58
CA GLU A 151 -18.61 5.10 -8.31
C GLU A 151 -18.62 6.08 -9.49
N LYS A 152 -18.11 7.31 -9.31
CA LYS A 152 -17.91 8.25 -10.43
C LYS A 152 -16.98 7.68 -11.50
N ALA A 153 -15.86 7.08 -11.10
CA ALA A 153 -14.94 6.42 -12.02
C ALA A 153 -15.60 5.24 -12.75
N HIS A 154 -16.37 4.43 -12.02
CA HIS A 154 -17.10 3.28 -12.56
C HIS A 154 -18.15 3.71 -13.59
N LYS A 155 -18.96 4.73 -13.29
CA LYS A 155 -20.01 5.23 -14.18
C LYS A 155 -19.46 5.73 -15.52
N ILE A 156 -18.31 6.41 -15.51
CA ILE A 156 -17.64 6.84 -16.75
C ILE A 156 -17.20 5.61 -17.57
N LYS A 157 -16.56 4.64 -16.92
CA LYS A 157 -16.12 3.40 -17.57
C LYS A 157 -17.29 2.58 -18.11
N GLU A 158 -18.38 2.47 -17.37
CA GLU A 158 -19.58 1.71 -17.75
C GLU A 158 -20.23 2.29 -19.01
N LYS A 159 -20.26 3.62 -19.14
CA LYS A 159 -20.74 4.27 -20.37
C LYS A 159 -19.78 4.10 -21.56
N ALA A 160 -18.48 4.15 -21.31
CA ALA A 160 -17.46 4.19 -22.36
C ALA A 160 -17.04 2.80 -22.87
N LEU A 161 -17.31 1.74 -22.10
CA LEU A 161 -16.76 0.40 -22.34
C LEU A 161 -17.89 -0.64 -22.49
N PRO A 162 -17.65 -1.74 -23.21
CA PRO A 162 -18.63 -2.82 -23.31
C PRO A 162 -18.89 -3.49 -21.94
N PRO A 163 -20.07 -4.12 -21.72
CA PRO A 163 -20.50 -4.63 -20.41
C PRO A 163 -19.61 -5.65 -19.70
N ASN A 164 -18.63 -6.26 -20.37
CA ASN A 164 -17.66 -7.17 -19.76
C ASN A 164 -16.20 -6.71 -19.94
N HIS A 165 -15.95 -5.41 -20.14
CA HIS A 165 -14.59 -4.93 -20.26
C HIS A 165 -13.79 -5.15 -18.95
N PRO A 166 -12.52 -5.63 -19.00
CA PRO A 166 -11.71 -5.89 -17.79
C PRO A 166 -11.58 -4.69 -16.83
N ASP A 167 -11.58 -3.47 -17.35
CA ASP A 167 -11.52 -2.25 -16.52
C ASP A 167 -12.73 -2.05 -15.59
N LEU A 168 -13.90 -2.64 -15.93
CA LEU A 168 -15.07 -2.67 -15.06
C LEU A 168 -14.84 -3.60 -13.88
N ALA A 169 -14.16 -4.73 -14.09
CA ALA A 169 -13.76 -5.63 -13.00
C ALA A 169 -12.78 -4.95 -12.02
N ILE A 170 -11.87 -4.09 -12.51
CA ILE A 170 -11.00 -3.29 -11.65
C ILE A 170 -11.84 -2.34 -10.78
N SER A 171 -12.81 -1.64 -11.37
CA SER A 171 -13.70 -0.74 -10.62
C SER A 171 -14.51 -1.46 -9.55
N TYR A 172 -15.09 -2.62 -9.86
CA TYR A 172 -15.80 -3.42 -8.88
C TYR A 172 -14.89 -3.91 -7.75
N ASN A 173 -13.66 -4.34 -8.05
CA ASN A 173 -12.71 -4.73 -7.00
C ASN A 173 -12.37 -3.58 -6.05
N ASN A 174 -12.21 -2.36 -6.57
CA ASN A 174 -11.91 -1.19 -5.73
C ASN A 174 -13.09 -0.86 -4.80
N ILE A 175 -14.33 -0.94 -5.31
CA ILE A 175 -15.54 -0.75 -4.50
C ILE A 175 -15.67 -1.86 -3.45
N GLY A 176 -15.46 -3.13 -3.85
CA GLY A 176 -15.48 -4.28 -2.95
C GLY A 176 -14.47 -4.17 -1.81
N ALA A 177 -13.25 -3.70 -2.11
CA ALA A 177 -12.22 -3.45 -1.11
C ALA A 177 -12.64 -2.38 -0.07
N VAL A 178 -13.35 -1.32 -0.49
CA VAL A 178 -13.86 -0.32 0.45
C VAL A 178 -14.94 -0.91 1.36
N TYR A 179 -15.87 -1.71 0.82
CA TYR A 179 -16.86 -2.40 1.64
C TYR A 179 -16.23 -3.39 2.61
N ASN A 180 -15.17 -4.09 2.21
CA ASN A 180 -14.42 -4.98 3.10
C ASN A 180 -13.80 -4.19 4.27
N ASN A 181 -13.17 -3.05 3.97
CA ASN A 181 -12.60 -2.15 4.98
C ASN A 181 -13.65 -1.51 5.90
N MET A 182 -14.91 -1.48 5.49
CA MET A 182 -16.05 -1.04 6.30
C MET A 182 -16.71 -2.19 7.09
N GLY A 183 -16.23 -3.42 6.95
CA GLY A 183 -16.83 -4.61 7.57
C GLY A 183 -18.15 -5.06 6.93
N ASP A 184 -18.56 -4.48 5.80
CA ASP A 184 -19.73 -4.95 5.03
C ASP A 184 -19.27 -6.06 4.08
N TYR A 185 -18.94 -7.21 4.66
CA TYR A 185 -18.40 -8.36 3.93
C TYR A 185 -19.37 -8.90 2.87
N SER A 186 -20.68 -8.76 3.08
CA SER A 186 -21.69 -9.19 2.10
C SER A 186 -21.60 -8.37 0.82
N LYS A 187 -21.55 -7.03 0.92
CA LYS A 187 -21.36 -6.18 -0.27
C LYS A 187 -19.98 -6.36 -0.88
N ALA A 188 -18.96 -6.52 -0.06
CA ALA A 188 -17.60 -6.78 -0.55
C ALA A 188 -17.57 -8.03 -1.46
N LEU A 189 -18.18 -9.14 -1.01
CA LEU A 189 -18.32 -10.36 -1.82
C LEU A 189 -19.11 -10.11 -3.11
N GLU A 190 -20.27 -9.43 -3.04
CA GLU A 190 -21.08 -9.13 -4.21
C GLU A 190 -20.26 -8.41 -5.31
N PHE A 191 -19.48 -7.40 -4.93
CA PHE A 191 -18.65 -6.64 -5.86
C PHE A 191 -17.46 -7.45 -6.38
N HIS A 192 -16.79 -8.24 -5.55
CA HIS A 192 -15.70 -9.10 -6.01
C HIS A 192 -16.19 -10.25 -6.92
N GLU A 193 -17.38 -10.79 -6.68
CA GLU A 193 -18.03 -11.77 -7.56
C GLU A 193 -18.43 -11.17 -8.92
N LYS A 194 -18.94 -9.93 -8.94
CA LYS A 194 -19.16 -9.18 -10.20
C LYS A 194 -17.86 -9.04 -10.99
N ALA A 195 -16.76 -8.69 -10.32
CA ALA A 195 -15.44 -8.59 -10.96
C ALA A 195 -14.94 -9.94 -11.48
N LEU A 196 -15.10 -11.02 -10.70
CA LEU A 196 -14.75 -12.38 -11.12
C LEU A 196 -15.54 -12.80 -12.36
N LYS A 197 -16.86 -12.60 -12.37
CA LYS A 197 -17.74 -12.96 -13.49
C LYS A 197 -17.35 -12.30 -14.80
N ILE A 198 -16.93 -11.03 -14.76
CA ILE A 198 -16.42 -10.31 -15.95
C ILE A 198 -15.15 -10.99 -16.46
N ARG A 199 -14.21 -11.29 -15.56
CA ARG A 199 -12.92 -11.90 -15.90
C ARG A 199 -13.09 -13.33 -16.43
N GLU A 200 -13.97 -14.14 -15.83
CA GLU A 200 -14.26 -15.50 -16.29
C GLU A 200 -14.84 -15.52 -17.70
N LYS A 201 -15.61 -14.49 -18.08
CA LYS A 201 -16.16 -14.38 -19.44
C LYS A 201 -15.17 -13.89 -20.49
N THR A 202 -14.14 -13.17 -20.09
CA THR A 202 -13.28 -12.42 -21.04
C THR A 202 -11.83 -12.90 -21.09
N LEU A 203 -11.38 -13.61 -20.06
CA LEU A 203 -9.99 -14.02 -19.92
C LEU A 203 -9.86 -15.54 -20.05
N PRO A 204 -8.71 -16.04 -20.54
CA PRO A 204 -8.44 -17.47 -20.55
C PRO A 204 -8.38 -18.04 -19.13
N PRO A 205 -8.68 -19.33 -18.91
CA PRO A 205 -8.82 -19.92 -17.57
C PRO A 205 -7.62 -19.74 -16.62
N ASN A 206 -6.41 -19.62 -17.16
CA ASN A 206 -5.19 -19.43 -16.37
C ASN A 206 -4.71 -17.97 -16.34
N HIS A 207 -5.54 -16.98 -16.66
CA HIS A 207 -5.09 -15.59 -16.64
C HIS A 207 -4.81 -15.11 -15.20
N PRO A 208 -3.67 -14.42 -14.91
CA PRO A 208 -3.34 -13.94 -13.56
C PRO A 208 -4.42 -13.07 -12.89
N ASP A 209 -5.20 -12.33 -13.67
CA ASP A 209 -6.31 -11.52 -13.14
C ASP A 209 -7.45 -12.35 -12.53
N LEU A 210 -7.68 -13.58 -13.01
CA LEU A 210 -8.62 -14.52 -12.37
C LEU A 210 -8.12 -14.91 -10.98
N ALA A 211 -6.81 -15.19 -10.85
CA ALA A 211 -6.20 -15.45 -9.56
C ALA A 211 -6.34 -14.26 -8.61
N THR A 212 -6.21 -13.04 -9.11
CA THR A 212 -6.44 -11.82 -8.31
C THR A 212 -7.87 -11.74 -7.81
N SER A 213 -8.88 -12.08 -8.64
CA SER A 213 -10.28 -12.13 -8.19
C SER A 213 -10.52 -13.18 -7.10
N TYR A 214 -10.02 -14.41 -7.27
CA TYR A 214 -10.15 -15.43 -6.22
C TYR A 214 -9.43 -15.02 -4.93
N ALA A 215 -8.27 -14.36 -5.04
CA ALA A 215 -7.56 -13.86 -3.87
C ALA A 215 -8.35 -12.78 -3.11
N TRP A 216 -9.07 -11.88 -3.80
CA TRP A 216 -9.93 -10.90 -3.12
C TRP A 216 -11.12 -11.56 -2.40
N ILE A 217 -11.79 -12.53 -3.04
CA ILE A 217 -12.86 -13.29 -2.40
C ILE A 217 -12.34 -14.08 -1.19
N GLY A 218 -11.14 -14.68 -1.32
CA GLY A 218 -10.45 -15.34 -0.22
C GLY A 218 -10.15 -14.39 0.94
N ALA A 219 -9.73 -13.16 0.66
CA ALA A 219 -9.49 -12.14 1.70
C ALA A 219 -10.76 -11.77 2.46
N VAL A 220 -11.85 -11.46 1.77
CA VAL A 220 -13.13 -11.18 2.44
C VAL A 220 -13.61 -12.40 3.26
N THR A 221 -13.47 -13.60 2.71
CA THR A 221 -13.86 -14.84 3.39
C THR A 221 -13.02 -15.10 4.64
N ASN A 222 -11.73 -14.73 4.61
CA ASN A 222 -10.83 -14.77 5.76
C ASN A 222 -11.26 -13.78 6.84
N ASP A 223 -11.58 -12.55 6.46
CA ASP A 223 -12.01 -11.49 7.38
C ASP A 223 -13.36 -11.81 8.03
N MET A 224 -14.21 -12.61 7.37
CA MET A 224 -15.42 -13.20 7.96
C MET A 224 -15.14 -14.34 8.96
N GLY A 225 -13.88 -14.76 9.13
CA GLY A 225 -13.47 -15.86 10.00
C GLY A 225 -13.61 -17.26 9.38
N ASN A 226 -13.96 -17.38 8.09
CA ASN A 226 -14.08 -18.67 7.41
C ASN A 226 -12.76 -19.07 6.74
N TYR A 227 -11.76 -19.38 7.57
CA TYR A 227 -10.38 -19.61 7.13
C TYR A 227 -10.24 -20.80 6.15
N SER A 228 -10.96 -21.89 6.37
CA SER A 228 -10.92 -23.07 5.48
C SER A 228 -11.38 -22.72 4.06
N LYS A 229 -12.49 -21.98 3.93
CA LYS A 229 -13.01 -21.55 2.62
C LYS A 229 -12.11 -20.49 1.99
N ALA A 230 -11.50 -19.61 2.78
CA ALA A 230 -10.50 -18.66 2.29
C ALA A 230 -9.29 -19.37 1.67
N LEU A 231 -8.79 -20.42 2.33
CA LEU A 231 -7.68 -21.25 1.82
C LEU A 231 -8.03 -21.94 0.51
N GLU A 232 -9.27 -22.42 0.31
CA GLU A 232 -9.71 -22.97 -0.98
C GLU A 232 -9.62 -21.93 -2.11
N PHE A 233 -10.03 -20.68 -1.85
CA PHE A 233 -9.91 -19.61 -2.83
C PHE A 233 -8.46 -19.22 -3.10
N TYR A 234 -7.62 -19.15 -2.07
CA TYR A 234 -6.19 -18.89 -2.23
C TYR A 234 -5.48 -20.00 -3.00
N GLU A 235 -5.85 -21.25 -2.78
CA GLU A 235 -5.31 -22.41 -3.51
C GLU A 235 -5.70 -22.35 -5.00
N LYS A 236 -6.96 -22.00 -5.31
CA LYS A 236 -7.39 -21.75 -6.70
C LYS A 236 -6.58 -20.64 -7.35
N ALA A 237 -6.39 -19.51 -6.64
CA ALA A 237 -5.57 -18.40 -7.12
C ALA A 237 -4.11 -18.81 -7.34
N HIS A 238 -3.54 -19.62 -6.44
CA HIS A 238 -2.18 -20.12 -6.54
C HIS A 238 -1.98 -21.00 -7.77
N LYS A 239 -2.85 -21.99 -7.99
CA LYS A 239 -2.79 -22.90 -9.15
C LYS A 239 -2.85 -22.15 -10.49
N ILE A 240 -3.67 -21.10 -10.58
CA ILE A 240 -3.75 -20.27 -11.79
C ILE A 240 -2.41 -19.57 -12.03
N LYS A 241 -1.85 -18.93 -11.01
CA LYS A 241 -0.57 -18.22 -11.12
C LYS A 241 0.60 -19.17 -11.41
N GLU A 242 0.62 -20.35 -10.81
CA GLU A 242 1.66 -21.36 -11.04
C GLU A 242 1.70 -21.81 -12.50
N LYS A 243 0.53 -21.96 -13.14
CA LYS A 243 0.44 -22.29 -14.57
C LYS A 243 0.79 -21.11 -15.49
N ALA A 244 0.57 -19.88 -15.04
CA ALA A 244 0.66 -18.68 -15.86
C ALA A 244 2.01 -17.96 -15.79
N LEU A 245 2.76 -18.16 -14.70
CA LEU A 245 3.92 -17.36 -14.35
C LEU A 245 5.16 -18.24 -14.13
N PRO A 246 6.38 -17.69 -14.36
CA PRO A 246 7.60 -18.38 -13.99
C PRO A 246 7.66 -18.71 -12.49
N PRO A 247 8.36 -19.79 -12.07
CA PRO A 247 8.36 -20.27 -10.67
C PRO A 247 8.77 -19.23 -9.61
N ASN A 248 9.61 -18.26 -9.97
CA ASN A 248 10.10 -17.21 -9.07
C ASN A 248 9.41 -15.85 -9.30
N HIS A 249 8.22 -15.83 -9.92
CA HIS A 249 7.51 -14.57 -10.14
C HIS A 249 7.01 -13.96 -8.80
N PRO A 250 7.18 -12.65 -8.56
CA PRO A 250 6.74 -11.99 -7.32
C PRO A 250 5.28 -12.24 -6.91
N ASP A 251 4.39 -12.45 -7.89
CA ASP A 251 2.96 -12.70 -7.63
C ASP A 251 2.68 -14.07 -7.00
N LEU A 252 3.57 -15.06 -7.17
CA LEU A 252 3.52 -16.33 -6.46
C LEU A 252 3.85 -16.13 -4.98
N ALA A 253 4.81 -15.26 -4.68
CA ALA A 253 5.11 -14.88 -3.30
C ALA A 253 3.90 -14.22 -2.61
N GLN A 254 3.07 -13.48 -3.34
CA GLN A 254 1.84 -12.92 -2.80
C GLN A 254 0.80 -13.99 -2.48
N SER A 255 0.66 -15.04 -3.30
CA SER A 255 -0.24 -16.15 -3.00
C SER A 255 0.15 -16.87 -1.72
N TYR A 256 1.44 -17.17 -1.55
CA TYR A 256 1.94 -17.74 -0.29
C TYR A 256 1.72 -16.82 0.91
N ASN A 257 1.83 -15.51 0.73
CA ASN A 257 1.55 -14.56 1.79
C ASN A 257 0.07 -14.58 2.22
N ASN A 258 -0.86 -14.72 1.29
CA ASN A 258 -2.28 -14.78 1.60
C ASN A 258 -2.66 -16.06 2.35
N SER A 259 -2.18 -17.22 1.91
CA SER A 259 -2.38 -18.47 2.64
C SER A 259 -1.69 -18.46 4.01
N GLY A 260 -0.49 -17.87 4.10
CA GLY A 260 0.23 -17.73 5.37
C GLY A 260 -0.52 -16.87 6.39
N ALA A 261 -1.15 -15.77 5.94
CA ALA A 261 -2.02 -14.95 6.78
C ALA A 261 -3.24 -15.76 7.30
N ALA A 262 -3.93 -16.49 6.42
CA ALA A 262 -5.06 -17.34 6.84
C ALA A 262 -4.67 -18.44 7.82
N TYR A 263 -3.52 -19.10 7.60
CA TYR A 263 -3.00 -20.08 8.56
C TYR A 263 -2.65 -19.45 9.91
N ASN A 264 -2.09 -18.23 9.92
CA ASN A 264 -1.83 -17.49 11.14
C ASN A 264 -3.14 -17.18 11.90
N ASP A 265 -4.17 -16.72 11.20
CA ASP A 265 -5.46 -16.36 11.80
C ASP A 265 -6.22 -17.59 12.33
N MET A 266 -6.00 -18.76 11.70
CA MET A 266 -6.45 -20.07 12.18
C MET A 266 -5.62 -20.62 13.36
N GLY A 267 -4.45 -20.05 13.65
CA GLY A 267 -3.51 -20.54 14.67
C GLY A 267 -2.60 -21.70 14.22
N ASP A 268 -2.62 -22.08 12.94
CA ASP A 268 -1.69 -23.05 12.36
C ASP A 268 -0.35 -22.35 12.03
N TYR A 269 0.39 -22.00 13.08
CA TYR A 269 1.65 -21.25 12.98
C TYR A 269 2.73 -21.99 12.18
N SER A 270 2.69 -23.32 12.15
CA SER A 270 3.64 -24.13 11.38
C SER A 270 3.48 -23.88 9.87
N LYS A 271 2.25 -24.03 9.35
CA LYS A 271 1.96 -23.77 7.94
C LYS A 271 2.08 -22.29 7.58
N ALA A 272 1.76 -21.40 8.51
CA ALA A 272 1.98 -19.96 8.33
C ALA A 272 3.47 -19.65 8.10
N LEU A 273 4.36 -20.20 8.95
CA LEU A 273 5.81 -20.05 8.79
C LEU A 273 6.30 -20.63 7.47
N GLU A 274 5.86 -21.83 7.09
CA GLU A 274 6.23 -22.46 5.81
C GLU A 274 5.84 -21.57 4.62
N SER A 275 4.60 -21.06 4.62
CA SER A 275 4.08 -20.20 3.55
C SER A 275 4.87 -18.90 3.44
N HIS A 276 5.11 -18.20 4.55
CA HIS A 276 5.89 -16.96 4.53
C HIS A 276 7.38 -17.19 4.22
N LYS A 277 7.96 -18.36 4.53
CA LYS A 277 9.32 -18.75 4.09
C LYS A 277 9.40 -18.88 2.57
N LYS A 278 8.45 -19.57 1.93
CA LYS A 278 8.35 -19.65 0.45
C LYS A 278 8.18 -18.26 -0.17
N SER A 279 7.34 -17.40 0.44
CA SER A 279 7.18 -16.00 0.02
C SER A 279 8.50 -15.22 0.09
N LEU A 280 9.27 -15.39 1.16
CA LEU A 280 10.56 -14.73 1.32
C LEU A 280 11.59 -15.20 0.30
N GLU A 281 11.67 -16.51 0.04
CA GLU A 281 12.59 -17.11 -0.94
C GLU A 281 12.35 -16.52 -2.34
N ILE A 282 11.10 -16.55 -2.81
CA ILE A 282 10.74 -15.96 -4.11
C ILE A 282 11.10 -14.47 -4.13
N ARG A 283 10.72 -13.70 -3.10
CA ARG A 283 11.01 -12.25 -3.05
C ARG A 283 12.51 -11.96 -3.06
N ARG A 284 13.34 -12.79 -2.42
CA ARG A 284 14.81 -12.64 -2.41
C ARG A 284 15.42 -12.87 -3.77
N THR A 285 14.88 -13.83 -4.54
CA THR A 285 15.36 -14.09 -5.91
C THR A 285 14.86 -13.06 -6.91
N SER A 286 13.66 -12.51 -6.71
CA SER A 286 12.98 -11.65 -7.68
C SER A 286 13.16 -10.14 -7.47
N LEU A 287 13.63 -9.69 -6.29
CA LEU A 287 13.69 -8.26 -5.93
C LEU A 287 15.12 -7.81 -5.60
N PRO A 288 15.46 -6.53 -5.87
CA PRO A 288 16.74 -5.95 -5.46
C PRO A 288 16.99 -6.03 -3.95
N PRO A 289 18.25 -6.11 -3.51
CA PRO A 289 18.61 -5.99 -2.10
C PRO A 289 18.08 -4.67 -1.52
N ASN A 290 17.31 -4.76 -0.43
CA ASN A 290 16.59 -3.66 0.24
C ASN A 290 15.29 -3.17 -0.41
N HIS A 291 14.71 -3.88 -1.38
CA HIS A 291 13.36 -3.54 -1.84
C HIS A 291 12.35 -3.58 -0.67
N PRO A 292 11.46 -2.58 -0.47
CA PRO A 292 10.56 -2.51 0.69
C PRO A 292 9.71 -3.78 0.89
N LYS A 293 9.29 -4.40 -0.22
CA LYS A 293 8.55 -5.67 -0.23
C LYS A 293 9.27 -6.87 0.44
N LEU A 294 10.58 -6.81 0.68
CA LEU A 294 11.31 -7.81 1.46
C LEU A 294 10.97 -7.75 2.95
N ALA A 295 10.42 -6.65 3.45
CA ALA A 295 10.01 -6.50 4.84
C ALA A 295 8.75 -7.31 5.20
N TYR A 296 7.86 -7.57 4.22
CA TYR A 296 6.57 -8.21 4.49
C TYR A 296 6.68 -9.60 5.14
N PRO A 297 7.51 -10.55 4.65
CA PRO A 297 7.65 -11.85 5.31
C PRO A 297 8.16 -11.73 6.74
N TYR A 298 9.10 -10.83 7.01
CA TYR A 298 9.62 -10.59 8.37
C TYR A 298 8.55 -10.01 9.30
N LYS A 299 7.68 -9.12 8.81
CA LYS A 299 6.50 -8.66 9.58
C LYS A 299 5.62 -9.84 9.99
N TRP A 300 5.35 -10.76 9.07
CA TRP A 300 4.52 -11.93 9.37
C TRP A 300 5.22 -12.94 10.29
N PHE A 301 6.52 -13.20 10.13
CA PHE A 301 7.28 -14.00 11.08
C PHE A 301 7.22 -13.40 12.49
N GLY A 302 7.36 -12.08 12.61
CA GLY A 302 7.20 -11.37 13.88
C GLY A 302 5.82 -11.61 14.51
N LYS A 303 4.74 -11.47 13.72
CA LYS A 303 3.37 -11.73 14.17
C LYS A 303 3.15 -13.18 14.60
N ILE A 304 3.66 -14.14 13.83
CA ILE A 304 3.53 -15.57 14.11
C ILE A 304 4.27 -15.94 15.40
N TYR A 305 5.55 -15.55 15.53
CA TYR A 305 6.31 -15.82 16.76
C TYR A 305 5.71 -15.11 17.97
N ARG A 306 5.13 -13.92 17.80
CA ARG A 306 4.35 -13.25 18.85
C ARG A 306 3.14 -14.10 19.27
N GLY A 307 2.39 -14.66 18.31
CA GLY A 307 1.28 -15.59 18.58
C GLY A 307 1.72 -16.87 19.30
N MET A 308 2.89 -17.40 18.97
CA MET A 308 3.53 -18.53 19.65
C MET A 308 4.11 -18.16 21.03
N LYS A 309 4.06 -16.88 21.44
CA LYS A 309 4.71 -16.33 22.64
C LYS A 309 6.24 -16.46 22.64
N ASP A 310 6.85 -16.68 21.47
CA ASP A 310 8.30 -16.62 21.27
C ASP A 310 8.71 -15.16 21.00
N TYR A 311 8.65 -14.35 22.05
CA TYR A 311 8.90 -12.92 21.95
C TYR A 311 10.30 -12.54 21.46
N PRO A 312 11.40 -13.25 21.84
CA PRO A 312 12.72 -12.97 21.29
C PRO A 312 12.79 -13.10 19.77
N ARG A 313 12.24 -14.19 19.20
CA ARG A 313 12.19 -14.35 17.74
C ARG A 313 11.21 -13.37 17.09
N ALA A 314 10.13 -13.00 17.78
CA ALA A 314 9.23 -11.98 17.28
C ALA A 314 9.95 -10.63 17.10
N LEU A 315 10.68 -10.18 18.13
CA LEU A 315 11.48 -8.95 18.09
C LEU A 315 12.55 -9.01 16.99
N GLU A 316 13.31 -10.10 16.91
CA GLU A 316 14.35 -10.27 15.87
C GLU A 316 13.76 -10.06 14.45
N ASN A 317 12.58 -10.61 14.19
CA ASN A 317 11.92 -10.48 12.89
C ASN A 317 11.32 -9.08 12.67
N PHE A 318 10.73 -8.46 13.69
CA PHE A 318 10.26 -7.08 13.57
C PHE A 318 11.41 -6.08 13.40
N GLU A 319 12.57 -6.31 14.02
CA GLU A 319 13.78 -5.51 13.83
C GLU A 319 14.35 -5.64 12.41
N LYS A 320 14.38 -6.86 11.85
CA LYS A 320 14.73 -7.07 10.43
C LYS A 320 13.76 -6.34 9.49
N CYS A 321 12.45 -6.43 9.76
CA CYS A 321 11.42 -5.69 9.04
C CYS A 321 11.68 -4.17 9.09
N LEU A 322 11.93 -3.65 10.30
CA LEU A 322 12.19 -2.23 10.52
C LEU A 322 13.46 -1.77 9.80
N SER A 323 14.54 -2.56 9.85
CA SER A 323 15.82 -2.24 9.19
C SER A 323 15.65 -2.09 7.67
N ILE A 324 14.89 -2.99 7.03
CA ILE A 324 14.59 -2.90 5.59
C ILE A 324 13.77 -1.63 5.31
N ARG A 325 12.70 -1.39 6.09
CA ARG A 325 11.84 -0.21 5.94
C ARG A 325 12.59 1.10 6.16
N GLN A 326 13.54 1.15 7.11
CA GLN A 326 14.38 2.31 7.39
C GLN A 326 15.25 2.70 6.19
N LYS A 327 15.83 1.70 5.52
CA LYS A 327 16.67 1.91 4.33
C LYS A 327 15.87 2.25 3.08
N ALA A 328 14.65 1.71 2.97
CA ALA A 328 13.91 1.72 1.70
C ALA A 328 12.79 2.76 1.61
N LEU A 329 12.34 3.33 2.73
CA LEU A 329 11.18 4.23 2.78
C LEU A 329 11.52 5.59 3.43
N PRO A 330 10.77 6.66 3.11
CA PRO A 330 10.91 7.96 3.77
C PRO A 330 10.82 7.90 5.30
N LYS A 331 11.42 8.86 6.00
CA LYS A 331 11.52 8.88 7.48
C LYS A 331 10.18 8.65 8.18
N ASN A 332 9.12 9.30 7.69
CA ASN A 332 7.80 9.27 8.29
C ASN A 332 6.83 8.31 7.55
N HIS A 333 7.31 7.36 6.76
CA HIS A 333 6.41 6.46 6.03
C HIS A 333 5.55 5.61 7.00
N PRO A 334 4.23 5.46 6.79
CA PRO A 334 3.30 4.74 7.68
C PRO A 334 3.73 3.31 8.03
N ASP A 335 4.28 2.55 7.08
CA ASP A 335 4.86 1.23 7.33
C ASP A 335 5.85 1.18 8.51
N LYS A 336 6.65 2.22 8.73
CA LYS A 336 7.57 2.28 9.88
C LYS A 336 6.79 2.38 11.19
N ALA A 337 5.73 3.19 11.22
CA ALA A 337 4.83 3.29 12.38
C ALA A 337 4.20 1.94 12.72
N THR A 338 3.72 1.20 11.71
CA THR A 338 3.15 -0.15 11.95
C THR A 338 4.17 -1.09 12.60
N THR A 339 5.43 -1.04 12.15
CA THR A 339 6.50 -1.88 12.73
C THR A 339 6.84 -1.47 14.16
N TYR A 340 6.91 -0.16 14.43
CA TYR A 340 7.12 0.32 15.80
C TYR A 340 5.98 -0.08 16.73
N SER A 341 4.73 -0.03 16.26
CA SER A 341 3.59 -0.51 17.05
C SER A 341 3.68 -2.00 17.32
N ASP A 342 4.01 -2.81 16.30
CA ASP A 342 4.20 -4.26 16.44
C ASP A 342 5.33 -4.60 17.46
N ILE A 343 6.45 -3.86 17.44
CA ILE A 343 7.54 -4.02 18.42
C ILE A 343 7.10 -3.62 19.83
N GLY A 344 6.38 -2.50 19.95
CA GLY A 344 5.84 -2.04 21.23
C GLY A 344 4.91 -3.07 21.85
N ASP A 345 4.06 -3.69 21.04
CA ASP A 345 3.14 -4.76 21.49
C ASP A 345 3.90 -5.96 22.05
N VAL A 346 5.02 -6.36 21.41
CA VAL A 346 5.82 -7.48 21.93
C VAL A 346 6.47 -7.13 23.27
N HIS A 347 7.04 -5.92 23.41
CA HIS A 347 7.59 -5.47 24.69
C HIS A 347 6.53 -5.39 25.79
N ARG A 348 5.32 -4.94 25.46
CA ARG A 348 4.18 -4.94 26.39
C ARG A 348 3.88 -6.36 26.88
N LEU A 349 3.76 -7.32 25.96
CA LEU A 349 3.51 -8.73 26.28
C LEU A 349 4.64 -9.39 27.09
N MET A 350 5.86 -8.84 27.04
CA MET A 350 7.00 -9.25 27.87
C MET A 350 7.03 -8.59 29.25
N GLY A 351 6.18 -7.59 29.51
CA GLY A 351 6.19 -6.78 30.73
C GLY A 351 7.21 -5.63 30.70
N ASP A 352 7.89 -5.38 29.58
CA ASP A 352 8.81 -4.25 29.40
C ASP A 352 8.03 -3.00 28.96
N TYR A 353 7.23 -2.47 29.89
CA TYR A 353 6.31 -1.38 29.60
C TYR A 353 7.01 -0.08 29.20
N GLU A 354 8.23 0.17 29.70
CA GLU A 354 9.00 1.35 29.32
C GLU A 354 9.36 1.32 27.83
N LYS A 355 9.88 0.18 27.34
CA LYS A 355 10.14 0.02 25.90
C LYS A 355 8.86 -0.02 25.09
N ALA A 356 7.79 -0.64 25.59
CA ALA A 356 6.49 -0.64 24.92
C ALA A 356 6.01 0.80 24.65
N LEU A 357 5.97 1.64 25.69
CA LEU A 357 5.60 3.05 25.58
C LEU A 357 6.53 3.83 24.63
N LEU A 358 7.85 3.59 24.70
CA LEU A 358 8.81 4.21 23.79
C LEU A 358 8.47 3.91 22.32
N PHE A 359 8.21 2.65 21.99
CA PHE A 359 7.93 2.24 20.62
C PHE A 359 6.54 2.67 20.14
N HIS A 360 5.50 2.58 20.98
CA HIS A 360 4.19 3.11 20.63
C HIS A 360 4.20 4.63 20.43
N ARG A 361 4.96 5.39 21.24
CA ARG A 361 5.14 6.85 21.03
C ARG A 361 5.89 7.15 19.74
N LYS A 362 6.88 6.34 19.34
CA LYS A 362 7.53 6.48 18.02
C LYS A 362 6.54 6.24 16.87
N ALA A 363 5.67 5.23 17.00
CA ALA A 363 4.62 4.96 16.02
C ALA A 363 3.65 6.15 15.92
N LEU A 364 3.15 6.62 17.06
CA LEU A 364 2.19 7.73 17.14
C LEU A 364 2.77 9.01 16.54
N LYS A 365 4.04 9.35 16.85
CA LYS A 365 4.72 10.51 16.27
C LYS A 365 4.75 10.48 14.74
N ILE A 366 4.92 9.30 14.13
CA ILE A 366 4.88 9.17 12.67
C ILE A 366 3.45 9.33 12.16
N GLN A 367 2.47 8.69 12.80
CA GLN A 367 1.05 8.73 12.43
C GLN A 367 0.48 10.15 12.50
N GLU A 368 0.80 10.91 13.56
CA GLU A 368 0.40 12.31 13.75
C GLU A 368 1.02 13.22 12.68
N ASN A 369 2.31 13.02 12.36
CA ASN A 369 3.03 13.83 11.37
C ASN A 369 2.53 13.59 9.93
N VAL A 370 2.10 12.37 9.59
CA VAL A 370 1.69 12.02 8.21
C VAL A 370 0.18 12.03 8.05
N GLN A 371 -0.57 12.35 9.12
CA GLN A 371 -2.03 12.31 9.17
C GLN A 371 -2.61 11.02 8.53
N CYS A 372 -1.85 9.92 8.59
CA CYS A 372 -2.16 8.72 7.84
C CYS A 372 -2.77 7.64 8.71
N ASN A 373 -3.77 7.01 8.08
CA ASN A 373 -4.61 5.94 8.59
C ASN A 373 -5.06 6.16 10.04
N LEU A 374 -6.10 6.97 10.20
CA LEU A 374 -6.75 7.26 11.49
C LEU A 374 -7.07 5.96 12.27
N LEU A 375 -7.30 4.84 11.59
CA LEU A 375 -7.47 3.52 12.22
C LEU A 375 -6.19 2.90 12.81
N ASP A 376 -5.03 3.07 12.15
CA ASP A 376 -3.74 2.63 12.70
C ASP A 376 -3.34 3.50 13.91
N CYS A 377 -3.64 4.80 13.84
CA CYS A 377 -3.51 5.73 14.97
C CYS A 377 -4.40 5.30 16.15
N ALA A 378 -5.67 4.97 15.88
CA ALA A 378 -6.59 4.44 16.88
C ALA A 378 -6.04 3.16 17.54
N THR A 379 -5.51 2.23 16.74
CA THR A 379 -4.89 1.00 17.22
C THR A 379 -3.68 1.29 18.12
N THR A 380 -2.87 2.28 17.76
CA THR A 380 -1.71 2.69 18.57
C THR A 380 -2.13 3.33 19.89
N HIS A 381 -3.20 4.14 19.89
CA HIS A 381 -3.81 4.64 21.13
C HIS A 381 -4.36 3.51 21.99
N ILE A 382 -5.04 2.53 21.42
CA ILE A 382 -5.51 1.35 22.17
C ILE A 382 -4.33 0.60 22.78
N ASN A 383 -3.25 0.36 22.03
CA ASN A 383 -2.06 -0.32 22.54
C ASN A 383 -1.37 0.48 23.68
N LEU A 384 -1.34 1.81 23.60
CA LEU A 384 -0.91 2.66 24.71
C LEU A 384 -1.83 2.50 25.92
N GLY A 385 -3.14 2.52 25.71
CA GLY A 385 -4.13 2.30 26.76
C GLY A 385 -3.95 0.95 27.46
N GLU A 386 -3.77 -0.12 26.69
CA GLU A 386 -3.45 -1.46 27.17
C GLU A 386 -2.16 -1.48 28.02
N THR A 387 -1.11 -0.81 27.55
CA THR A 387 0.16 -0.71 28.28
C THR A 387 -0.02 -0.01 29.64
N TYR A 388 -0.71 1.14 29.66
CA TYR A 388 -0.97 1.86 30.90
C TYR A 388 -1.90 1.09 31.85
N ARG A 389 -2.86 0.34 31.31
CA ARG A 389 -3.75 -0.54 32.08
C ARG A 389 -2.95 -1.63 32.79
N GLU A 390 -2.02 -2.28 32.08
CA GLU A 390 -1.12 -3.30 32.66
C GLU A 390 -0.15 -2.72 33.71
N MET A 391 0.22 -1.43 33.56
CA MET A 391 0.95 -0.66 34.57
C MET A 391 0.08 -0.18 35.75
N LYS A 392 -1.24 -0.44 35.73
CA LYS A 392 -2.23 0.03 36.71
C LYS A 392 -2.46 1.54 36.75
N ASP A 393 -2.05 2.27 35.71
CA ASP A 393 -2.41 3.68 35.51
C ASP A 393 -3.71 3.76 34.71
N TYR A 394 -4.82 3.48 35.41
CA TYR A 394 -6.13 3.38 34.78
C TYR A 394 -6.64 4.73 34.24
N ALA A 395 -6.25 5.85 34.83
CA ALA A 395 -6.65 7.19 34.39
C ALA A 395 -6.04 7.52 33.02
N THR A 396 -4.73 7.28 32.87
CA THR A 396 -4.05 7.47 31.59
C THR A 396 -4.55 6.44 30.56
N ALA A 397 -4.76 5.18 30.98
CA ALA A 397 -5.30 4.14 30.10
C ALA A 397 -6.65 4.53 29.50
N LEU A 398 -7.58 5.01 30.35
CA LEU A 398 -8.91 5.43 29.92
C LEU A 398 -8.84 6.57 28.88
N THR A 399 -7.94 7.53 29.09
CA THR A 399 -7.73 8.64 28.16
C THR A 399 -7.32 8.14 26.77
N TYR A 400 -6.43 7.15 26.72
CA TYR A 400 -5.98 6.56 25.46
C TYR A 400 -7.04 5.69 24.79
N PHE A 401 -7.79 4.90 25.55
CA PHE A 401 -8.90 4.14 25.02
C PHE A 401 -10.00 5.05 24.45
N GLN A 402 -10.31 6.17 25.11
CA GLN A 402 -11.28 7.16 24.61
C GLN A 402 -10.83 7.75 23.27
N LYS A 403 -9.57 8.17 23.16
CA LYS A 403 -9.00 8.65 21.88
C LYS A 403 -9.10 7.60 20.77
N GLY A 404 -8.75 6.35 21.06
CA GLY A 404 -8.86 5.25 20.11
C GLY A 404 -10.31 5.01 19.66
N LEU A 405 -11.26 5.03 20.59
CA LEU A 405 -12.68 4.84 20.32
C LEU A 405 -13.26 5.96 19.47
N GLU A 406 -13.01 7.23 19.83
CA GLU A 406 -13.48 8.41 19.10
C GLU A 406 -13.06 8.36 17.64
N ILE A 407 -11.80 7.97 17.38
CA ILE A 407 -11.29 7.86 16.03
C ILE A 407 -11.99 6.73 15.25
N ARG A 408 -12.16 5.54 15.85
CA ARG A 408 -12.86 4.42 15.19
C ARG A 408 -14.33 4.77 14.93
N GLN A 409 -15.03 5.40 15.87
CA GLN A 409 -16.43 5.81 15.71
C GLN A 409 -16.63 6.83 14.58
N LYS A 410 -15.63 7.70 14.35
CA LYS A 410 -15.66 8.67 13.25
C LYS A 410 -15.47 8.02 11.88
N LYS A 411 -14.77 6.88 11.82
CA LYS A 411 -14.29 6.27 10.56
C LYS A 411 -15.06 5.04 10.14
N LEU A 412 -15.53 4.27 11.10
CA LEU A 412 -16.16 2.99 10.88
C LEU A 412 -17.68 3.11 11.05
N PRO A 413 -18.46 2.32 10.28
CA PRO A 413 -19.86 2.11 10.57
C PRO A 413 -20.08 1.62 12.01
N LYS A 414 -21.22 1.98 12.62
CA LYS A 414 -21.53 1.62 14.03
C LYS A 414 -21.51 0.11 14.31
N ASN A 415 -21.73 -0.72 13.29
CA ASN A 415 -21.75 -2.18 13.36
C ASN A 415 -20.41 -2.82 12.97
N HIS A 416 -19.34 -2.04 12.79
CA HIS A 416 -18.04 -2.58 12.40
C HIS A 416 -17.43 -3.46 13.52
N PRO A 417 -16.88 -4.65 13.19
CA PRO A 417 -16.31 -5.56 14.19
C PRO A 417 -15.21 -4.93 15.06
N ASP A 418 -14.33 -4.12 14.48
CA ASP A 418 -13.30 -3.39 15.22
C ASP A 418 -13.81 -2.44 16.33
N LEU A 419 -15.07 -1.99 16.29
CA LEU A 419 -15.61 -1.21 17.41
C LEU A 419 -15.83 -2.09 18.64
N ALA A 420 -16.24 -3.35 18.45
CA ALA A 420 -16.45 -4.29 19.55
C ALA A 420 -15.16 -4.57 20.33
N VAL A 421 -14.02 -4.66 19.64
CA VAL A 421 -12.70 -4.87 20.26
C VAL A 421 -12.37 -3.77 21.27
N VAL A 422 -12.70 -2.51 20.94
CA VAL A 422 -12.43 -1.39 21.86
C VAL A 422 -13.35 -1.45 23.07
N TYR A 423 -14.65 -1.70 22.85
CA TYR A 423 -15.59 -1.85 23.95
C TYR A 423 -15.21 -2.99 24.90
N LEU A 424 -14.71 -4.11 24.38
CA LEU A 424 -14.19 -5.20 25.20
C LEU A 424 -12.99 -4.76 26.04
N SER A 425 -12.02 -4.03 25.47
CA SER A 425 -10.90 -3.45 26.24
C SER A 425 -11.35 -2.51 27.37
N PHE A 426 -12.47 -1.79 27.19
CA PHE A 426 -13.10 -0.97 28.24
C PHE A 426 -13.81 -1.80 29.32
N LEU A 427 -14.44 -2.92 28.94
CA LEU A 427 -15.28 -3.73 29.83
C LEU A 427 -14.49 -4.75 30.67
N ASP A 428 -13.27 -5.11 30.27
CA ASP A 428 -12.46 -6.18 30.89
C ASP A 428 -11.80 -5.77 32.24
N LYS A 429 -12.60 -5.18 33.16
CA LYS A 429 -12.29 -4.68 34.51
C LYS A 429 -12.05 -3.17 34.63
N PHE A 430 -13.12 -2.40 34.42
CA PHE A 430 -13.53 -1.45 35.44
C PHE A 430 -14.54 -2.11 36.38
#